data_AF-A0A372QG18-F1
#
_entry.id   AF-A0A372QG18-F1
#
_cell.length_a   1.000
_cell.length_b   1.000
_cell.length_c   1.000
_cell.angle_alpha   90.00
_cell.angle_beta   90.00
_cell.angle_gamma   90.00
#
_symmetry.space_group_name_H-M   'P 1'
#
loop_
_entity.id
_entity.type
_entity.pdbx_description
1 polymer ?
#
loop_
_entity_poly.entity_id
_entity_poly.type
_entity_poly.pdbx_seq_one_letter_code
_entity_poly.pdbx_strand_id
1 'polypeptide(L)'
;MSEPASISISVTATGTAPLHGITVANCGKNCSLPIKKNIKSLPFIEEKYLDQPHIRVAIHKNSKKPVLENWVNHPENRTIGKLLKIGNYGLRTGTKLGEYYFCALDIDKKGEQFHFSQISYIKTSKGIHYYLLLKKLPENSPLFYQGEKIGRVMSFGKQIIGSGSIHSSGIIYQFMERGEVFLKFKGEKELANYWNGYGIVLEKKNGSIN
;
A
#
# COMPACT_ATOMS: atom_id res chain seq x y z
N MET A 1 1.96 56.25 -45.58
CA MET A 1 2.47 55.02 -46.23
C MET A 1 1.93 53.85 -45.45
N SER A 2 1.34 52.91 -46.18
CA SER A 2 0.54 51.78 -45.70
C SER A 2 1.43 50.59 -45.29
N GLU A 3 0.92 49.72 -44.42
CA GLU A 3 1.59 48.51 -43.87
C GLU A 3 2.07 47.51 -44.93
N PRO A 4 2.87 46.48 -44.51
CA PRO A 4 2.20 45.20 -44.24
C PRO A 4 2.71 44.38 -43.03
N ALA A 5 1.73 43.76 -42.35
CA ALA A 5 1.65 42.40 -41.81
C ALA A 5 2.89 41.67 -41.25
N SER A 6 2.74 41.11 -40.03
CA SER A 6 3.50 39.92 -39.61
C SER A 6 2.62 38.93 -38.81
N ILE A 7 2.09 37.97 -39.57
CA ILE A 7 2.05 36.51 -39.35
C ILE A 7 1.79 36.01 -37.92
N SER A 8 0.60 35.42 -37.77
CA SER A 8 0.23 34.45 -36.74
C SER A 8 0.95 33.10 -36.96
N ILE A 9 1.52 32.55 -35.88
CA ILE A 9 1.89 31.13 -35.82
C ILE A 9 1.25 30.51 -34.59
N SER A 10 0.21 29.73 -34.84
CA SER A 10 -0.34 28.73 -33.95
C SER A 10 0.64 27.54 -33.88
N VAL A 11 1.12 27.21 -32.68
CA VAL A 11 1.77 25.91 -32.43
C VAL A 11 0.91 25.15 -31.43
N THR A 12 0.10 24.25 -31.99
CA THR A 12 -0.54 23.16 -31.25
C THR A 12 0.55 22.14 -30.94
N ALA A 13 0.99 22.05 -29.68
CA ALA A 13 1.86 20.97 -29.21
C ALA A 13 1.03 19.92 -28.47
N THR A 14 0.40 19.03 -29.22
CA THR A 14 -0.05 17.72 -28.71
C THR A 14 1.16 16.83 -28.52
N GLY A 15 1.82 16.96 -27.36
CA GLY A 15 2.93 16.10 -26.95
C GLY A 15 2.45 14.93 -26.10
N THR A 16 1.96 13.87 -26.73
CA THR A 16 1.81 12.55 -26.10
C THR A 16 3.20 11.97 -25.83
N ALA A 17 3.51 11.73 -24.55
CA ALA A 17 4.76 11.10 -24.13
C ALA A 17 4.88 9.66 -24.69
N PRO A 18 6.07 9.22 -25.14
CA PRO A 18 6.26 7.90 -25.73
C PRO A 18 6.32 6.81 -24.64
N LEU A 19 5.34 5.91 -24.67
CA LEU A 19 5.37 4.62 -23.98
C LEU A 19 6.51 3.76 -24.56
N HIS A 20 7.64 3.68 -23.86
CA HIS A 20 8.62 2.64 -24.12
C HIS A 20 8.16 1.33 -23.50
N GLY A 21 7.97 0.34 -24.37
CA GLY A 21 7.48 -0.99 -24.04
C GLY A 21 8.46 -1.78 -23.17
N ILE A 22 7.91 -2.38 -22.12
CA ILE A 22 8.45 -3.60 -21.54
C ILE A 22 7.53 -4.73 -21.98
N THR A 23 8.05 -5.57 -22.87
CA THR A 23 7.40 -6.77 -23.38
C THR A 23 7.28 -7.78 -22.22
N VAL A 24 6.08 -7.94 -21.67
CA VAL A 24 5.77 -9.08 -20.78
C VAL A 24 5.05 -10.11 -21.63
N ALA A 25 5.62 -11.32 -21.68
CA ALA A 25 5.16 -12.42 -22.50
C ALA A 25 3.68 -12.76 -22.27
N ASN A 26 2.95 -12.84 -23.38
CA ASN A 26 1.57 -13.30 -23.47
C ASN A 26 1.47 -14.82 -23.22
N CYS A 27 0.64 -15.19 -22.26
CA CYS A 27 -0.10 -16.46 -22.23
C CYS A 27 -1.40 -16.13 -21.48
N GLY A 28 -2.63 -16.29 -21.98
CA GLY A 28 -3.19 -17.01 -23.11
C GLY A 28 -4.66 -17.26 -22.73
N LYS A 29 -5.59 -16.57 -23.41
CA LYS A 29 -7.04 -16.84 -23.59
C LYS A 29 -7.90 -17.37 -22.42
N ASN A 30 -8.95 -16.57 -22.14
CA ASN A 30 -10.33 -16.94 -21.77
C ASN A 30 -10.57 -17.82 -20.53
N CYS A 31 -11.00 -17.18 -19.44
CA CYS A 31 -12.00 -17.72 -18.52
C CYS A 31 -12.84 -16.57 -17.92
N SER A 32 -13.85 -16.12 -18.66
CA SER A 32 -14.99 -15.42 -18.09
C SER A 32 -15.86 -16.42 -17.33
N LEU A 33 -15.57 -16.59 -16.04
CA LEU A 33 -16.45 -17.32 -15.12
C LEU A 33 -17.26 -16.32 -14.28
N PRO A 34 -18.59 -16.53 -14.14
CA PRO A 34 -19.41 -15.67 -13.31
C PRO A 34 -19.00 -15.85 -11.86
N ILE A 35 -18.52 -14.78 -11.23
CA ILE A 35 -18.19 -14.76 -9.80
C ILE A 35 -19.50 -14.85 -9.02
N LYS A 36 -19.96 -16.08 -8.74
CA LYS A 36 -20.92 -16.34 -7.68
C LYS A 36 -20.23 -15.95 -6.37
N LYS A 37 -20.68 -14.84 -5.75
CA LYS A 37 -20.29 -14.41 -4.40
C LYS A 37 -20.79 -15.44 -3.37
N ASN A 38 -20.07 -16.54 -3.27
CA ASN A 38 -20.15 -17.45 -2.15
C ASN A 38 -19.11 -16.96 -1.13
N ILE A 39 -19.51 -16.06 -0.23
CA ILE A 39 -18.67 -15.60 0.90
C ILE A 39 -18.63 -16.74 1.93
N LYS A 40 -18.07 -17.90 1.53
CA LYS A 40 -17.48 -18.81 2.50
C LYS A 40 -16.22 -18.12 2.96
N SER A 41 -16.11 -17.88 4.26
CA SER A 41 -14.98 -17.23 4.93
C SER A 41 -13.67 -17.80 4.41
N LEU A 42 -13.06 -17.13 3.44
CA LEU A 42 -11.66 -17.35 3.13
C LEU A 42 -10.92 -17.15 4.46
N PRO A 43 -10.07 -18.10 4.91
CA PRO A 43 -9.15 -17.80 5.98
C PRO A 43 -8.39 -16.55 5.54
N PHE A 44 -8.46 -15.49 6.33
CA PHE A 44 -7.86 -14.21 5.96
C PHE A 44 -6.38 -14.46 5.65
N ILE A 45 -5.84 -13.88 4.57
CA ILE A 45 -4.44 -14.12 4.19
C ILE A 45 -3.49 -13.73 5.34
N GLU A 46 -3.93 -12.75 6.13
CA GLU A 46 -3.30 -12.29 7.35
C GLU A 46 -3.32 -13.36 8.45
N GLU A 47 -4.38 -14.16 8.58
CA GLU A 47 -4.39 -15.31 9.51
C GLU A 47 -3.31 -16.32 9.19
N LYS A 48 -3.01 -16.52 7.90
CA LYS A 48 -1.98 -17.46 7.45
C LYS A 48 -0.55 -16.95 7.69
N TYR A 49 -0.29 -15.67 7.42
CA TYR A 49 1.09 -15.15 7.39
C TYR A 49 1.44 -14.18 8.52
N LEU A 50 0.45 -13.46 9.06
CA LEU A 50 0.65 -12.28 9.91
C LEU A 50 -0.03 -12.38 11.28
N ASP A 51 -0.77 -13.46 11.59
CA ASP A 51 -1.41 -13.67 12.88
C ASP A 51 -0.41 -14.13 13.95
N GLN A 52 0.49 -13.22 14.29
CA GLN A 52 1.52 -13.40 15.31
C GLN A 52 1.34 -12.37 16.43
N PRO A 53 1.58 -12.73 17.71
CA PRO A 53 1.36 -11.83 18.84
C PRO A 53 2.09 -10.48 18.73
N HIS A 54 3.29 -10.47 18.15
CA HIS A 54 4.09 -9.26 17.99
C HIS A 54 3.75 -8.45 16.72
N ILE A 55 2.87 -8.95 15.85
CA ILE A 55 2.40 -8.25 14.64
C ILE A 55 0.99 -7.70 14.87
N ARG A 56 0.05 -8.50 15.36
CA ARG A 56 -1.34 -8.04 15.51
C ARG A 56 -1.49 -7.03 16.65
N VAL A 57 -2.48 -6.16 16.52
CA VAL A 57 -2.80 -5.11 17.48
C VAL A 57 -4.32 -5.02 17.60
N ALA A 58 -4.87 -5.00 18.81
CA ALA A 58 -6.27 -4.71 19.01
C ALA A 58 -6.58 -3.22 18.73
N ILE A 59 -7.61 -2.96 17.94
CA ILE A 59 -8.07 -1.62 17.58
C ILE A 59 -9.50 -1.44 18.08
N HIS A 60 -9.80 -0.26 18.62
CA HIS A 60 -11.16 0.08 19.04
C HIS A 60 -12.16 -0.02 17.87
N LYS A 61 -13.37 -0.48 18.16
CA LYS A 61 -14.48 -0.46 17.19
C LYS A 61 -14.72 0.98 16.73
N ASN A 62 -14.91 1.19 15.42
CA ASN A 62 -15.13 2.50 14.79
C ASN A 62 -13.99 3.52 14.96
N SER A 63 -12.78 3.06 15.29
CA SER A 63 -11.58 3.89 15.40
C SER A 63 -10.43 3.25 14.64
N LYS A 64 -9.38 4.03 14.40
CA LYS A 64 -8.08 3.54 13.91
C LYS A 64 -7.03 3.50 15.02
N LYS A 65 -7.43 3.79 16.26
CA LYS A 65 -6.54 3.86 17.42
C LYS A 65 -6.42 2.48 18.10
N PRO A 66 -5.19 2.05 18.42
CA PRO A 66 -4.96 0.90 19.29
C PRO A 66 -5.64 1.03 20.64
N VAL A 67 -6.02 -0.10 21.22
CA VAL A 67 -6.66 -0.16 22.54
C VAL A 67 -5.66 0.13 23.67
N LEU A 68 -4.40 -0.24 23.49
CA LEU A 68 -3.32 0.00 24.45
C LEU A 68 -2.47 1.18 24.02
N GLU A 69 -2.00 2.00 24.96
CA GLU A 69 -1.14 3.15 24.66
C GLU A 69 0.26 2.73 24.21
N ASN A 70 0.92 1.82 24.95
CA ASN A 70 2.23 1.25 24.58
C ASN A 70 2.08 0.03 23.64
N TRP A 71 1.11 0.09 22.73
CA TRP A 71 0.83 -0.99 21.79
C TRP A 71 2.02 -1.34 20.90
N VAL A 72 3.03 -0.46 20.71
CA VAL A 72 4.19 -0.76 19.85
C VAL A 72 5.01 -1.93 20.43
N ASN A 73 5.11 -2.01 21.76
CA ASN A 73 5.95 -2.98 22.46
C ASN A 73 5.16 -4.11 23.12
N HIS A 74 3.84 -4.05 23.10
CA HIS A 74 2.99 -5.01 23.79
C HIS A 74 2.49 -6.12 22.83
N PRO A 75 2.77 -7.41 23.10
CA PRO A 75 2.21 -8.51 22.30
C PRO A 75 0.69 -8.62 22.50
N GLU A 76 -0.05 -8.95 21.45
CA GLU A 76 -1.49 -9.17 21.50
C GLU A 76 -1.79 -10.68 21.52
N ASN A 77 -2.39 -11.17 22.59
CA ASN A 77 -2.59 -12.61 22.78
C ASN A 77 -3.79 -13.17 22.00
N ARG A 78 -4.75 -12.32 21.62
CA ARG A 78 -5.91 -12.73 20.82
C ARG A 78 -5.54 -12.83 19.34
N THR A 79 -5.99 -13.89 18.68
CA THR A 79 -5.84 -14.07 17.23
C THR A 79 -6.64 -13.04 16.44
N ILE A 80 -6.33 -12.86 15.16
CA ILE A 80 -7.08 -11.97 14.26
C ILE A 80 -8.58 -12.28 14.30
N GLY A 81 -8.96 -13.55 14.12
CA GLY A 81 -10.36 -13.97 14.17
C GLY A 81 -11.04 -13.69 15.52
N LYS A 82 -10.31 -13.73 16.65
CA LYS A 82 -10.85 -13.34 17.96
C LYS A 82 -11.05 -11.83 18.07
N LEU A 83 -10.10 -11.03 17.56
CA LEU A 83 -10.18 -9.57 17.55
C LEU A 83 -11.36 -9.08 16.72
N LEU A 84 -11.58 -9.66 15.54
CA LEU A 84 -12.70 -9.32 14.65
C LEU A 84 -14.09 -9.59 15.25
N LYS A 85 -14.21 -10.53 16.21
CA LYS A 85 -15.48 -10.80 16.90
C LYS A 85 -15.87 -9.69 17.88
N ILE A 86 -14.89 -8.96 18.43
CA ILE A 86 -15.11 -7.97 19.49
C ILE A 86 -14.80 -6.53 19.05
N GLY A 87 -14.14 -6.35 17.91
CA GLY A 87 -13.70 -5.04 17.43
C GLY A 87 -12.95 -5.15 16.10
N ASN A 88 -11.92 -4.34 15.95
CA ASN A 88 -11.04 -4.33 14.78
C ASN A 88 -9.64 -4.79 15.15
N TYR A 89 -8.80 -5.03 14.15
CA TYR A 89 -7.38 -5.25 14.37
C TYR A 89 -6.51 -4.42 13.41
N GLY A 90 -5.28 -4.22 13.86
CA GLY A 90 -4.20 -3.63 13.09
C GLY A 90 -3.03 -4.61 12.98
N LEU A 91 -2.14 -4.30 12.04
CA LEU A 91 -0.89 -5.01 11.82
C LEU A 91 0.25 -4.03 12.06
N ARG A 92 1.02 -4.28 13.11
CA ARG A 92 2.22 -3.53 13.50
C ARG A 92 3.31 -3.73 12.46
N THR A 93 3.74 -2.64 11.85
CA THR A 93 4.82 -2.61 10.87
C THR A 93 6.18 -2.41 11.55
N GLY A 94 7.24 -2.71 10.82
CA GLY A 94 8.63 -2.76 11.29
C GLY A 94 8.97 -3.95 12.19
N THR A 95 8.16 -5.00 12.17
CA THR A 95 8.35 -6.22 12.95
C THR A 95 9.02 -7.30 12.11
N LYS A 96 9.83 -8.18 12.72
CA LYS A 96 10.48 -9.26 11.97
C LYS A 96 9.48 -10.36 11.58
N LEU A 97 9.65 -10.85 10.36
CA LEU A 97 9.00 -12.02 9.78
C LEU A 97 10.08 -12.87 9.08
N GLY A 98 10.70 -13.79 9.82
CA GLY A 98 11.91 -14.48 9.39
C GLY A 98 13.07 -13.50 9.17
N GLU A 99 13.73 -13.61 8.00
CA GLU A 99 14.85 -12.75 7.59
C GLU A 99 14.43 -11.37 7.07
N TYR A 100 13.14 -11.05 7.11
CA TYR A 100 12.58 -9.80 6.60
C TYR A 100 11.90 -9.01 7.71
N TYR A 101 11.74 -7.72 7.49
CA TYR A 101 10.86 -6.84 8.24
C TYR A 101 9.55 -6.67 7.48
N PHE A 102 8.43 -6.88 8.17
CA PHE A 102 7.09 -6.58 7.68
C PHE A 102 6.84 -5.09 7.75
N CYS A 103 6.61 -4.48 6.59
CA CYS A 103 6.25 -3.09 6.40
C CYS A 103 4.97 -3.00 5.56
N ALA A 104 4.47 -1.80 5.36
CA ALA A 104 3.39 -1.58 4.41
C ALA A 104 3.62 -0.34 3.54
N LEU A 105 3.00 -0.34 2.37
CA LEU A 105 2.80 0.87 1.57
C LEU A 105 1.36 1.30 1.76
N ASP A 106 1.14 2.45 2.38
CA ASP A 106 -0.16 3.08 2.55
C ASP A 106 -0.31 4.15 1.47
N ILE A 107 -1.05 3.81 0.41
CA ILE A 107 -1.23 4.62 -0.79
C ILE A 107 -2.59 5.29 -0.73
N ASP A 108 -2.61 6.61 -0.83
CA ASP A 108 -3.83 7.42 -0.83
C ASP A 108 -4.58 7.24 -2.17
N LYS A 109 -5.87 7.63 -2.21
CA LYS A 109 -6.72 7.53 -3.40
C LYS A 109 -6.08 8.11 -4.67
N LYS A 110 -5.33 9.20 -4.56
CA LYS A 110 -4.59 9.83 -5.68
C LYS A 110 -3.47 8.95 -6.23
N GLY A 111 -2.86 8.11 -5.40
CA GLY A 111 -1.79 7.18 -5.78
C GLY A 111 -2.28 5.85 -6.31
N GLU A 112 -3.59 5.54 -6.23
CA GLU A 112 -4.14 4.25 -6.68
C GLU A 112 -3.91 3.97 -8.17
N GLN A 113 -3.68 5.00 -9.00
CA GLN A 113 -3.33 4.84 -10.41
C GLN A 113 -1.99 4.09 -10.63
N PHE A 114 -1.10 4.08 -9.63
CA PHE A 114 0.18 3.37 -9.67
C PHE A 114 0.08 1.95 -9.10
N HIS A 115 -1.05 1.28 -9.36
CA HIS A 115 -1.34 -0.02 -8.79
C HIS A 115 -0.43 -1.13 -9.35
N PHE A 116 0.01 -2.04 -8.47
CA PHE A 116 0.75 -3.25 -8.85
C PHE A 116 -0.21 -4.34 -9.30
N SER A 117 -0.40 -4.50 -10.61
CA SER A 117 -1.45 -5.34 -11.19
C SER A 117 -1.47 -6.80 -10.72
N GLN A 118 -0.31 -7.37 -10.37
CA GLN A 118 -0.16 -8.77 -9.94
C GLN A 118 0.04 -8.94 -8.42
N ILE A 119 -0.14 -7.87 -7.64
CA ILE A 119 0.09 -7.88 -6.20
C ILE A 119 -1.23 -7.67 -5.48
N SER A 120 -1.47 -8.52 -4.49
CA SER A 120 -2.63 -8.45 -3.61
C SER A 120 -2.51 -7.28 -2.65
N TYR A 121 -3.64 -6.68 -2.28
CA TYR A 121 -3.68 -5.47 -1.47
C TYR A 121 -4.92 -5.42 -0.60
N ILE A 122 -4.93 -4.57 0.42
CA ILE A 122 -6.15 -4.21 1.15
C ILE A 122 -6.73 -2.96 0.51
N LYS A 123 -7.97 -3.02 0.03
CA LYS A 123 -8.76 -1.84 -0.30
C LYS A 123 -9.26 -1.20 0.98
N THR A 124 -8.97 0.09 1.16
CA THR A 124 -9.37 0.88 2.33
C THR A 124 -10.47 1.88 1.96
N SER A 125 -10.97 2.64 2.94
CA SER A 125 -11.92 3.73 2.69
C SER A 125 -11.32 4.92 1.92
N LYS A 126 -9.98 5.06 1.90
CA LYS A 126 -9.29 6.25 1.34
C LYS A 126 -8.12 5.92 0.42
N GLY A 127 -7.94 4.66 0.04
CA GLY A 127 -6.72 4.22 -0.62
C GLY A 127 -6.56 2.71 -0.66
N ILE A 128 -5.31 2.26 -0.71
CA ILE A 128 -4.91 0.86 -0.68
C ILE A 128 -3.70 0.64 0.23
N HIS A 129 -3.62 -0.52 0.87
CA HIS A 129 -2.41 -0.98 1.54
C HIS A 129 -1.78 -2.13 0.77
N TYR A 130 -0.48 -2.08 0.51
CA TYR A 130 0.30 -3.27 0.12
C TYR A 130 1.14 -3.75 1.28
N TYR A 131 1.30 -5.07 1.38
CA TYR A 131 2.26 -5.67 2.29
C TYR A 131 3.65 -5.68 1.67
N LEU A 132 4.63 -5.31 2.48
CA LEU A 132 6.01 -5.12 2.05
C LEU A 132 6.94 -5.94 2.97
N LEU A 133 7.93 -6.61 2.39
CA LEU A 133 8.98 -7.32 3.10
C LEU A 133 10.34 -6.77 2.67
N LEU A 134 11.11 -6.25 3.64
CA LEU A 134 12.48 -5.77 3.38
C LEU A 134 13.49 -6.47 4.27
N LYS A 135 14.66 -6.85 3.72
CA LYS A 135 15.75 -7.41 4.56
C LYS A 135 16.34 -6.38 5.53
N LYS A 136 16.29 -5.09 5.18
CA LYS A 136 16.67 -3.96 6.03
C LYS A 136 15.44 -3.11 6.34
N LEU A 137 15.24 -2.79 7.61
CA LEU A 137 14.15 -1.94 8.07
C LEU A 137 14.30 -0.53 7.48
N PRO A 138 13.35 -0.05 6.66
CA PRO A 138 13.40 1.29 6.10
C PRO A 138 12.92 2.33 7.11
N GLU A 139 13.17 3.60 6.83
CA GLU A 139 12.50 4.68 7.56
C GLU A 139 11.01 4.80 7.17
N ASN A 140 10.26 5.52 7.98
CA ASN A 140 8.90 5.94 7.62
C ASN A 140 9.00 7.14 6.68
N SER A 141 8.70 6.95 5.40
CA SER A 141 8.94 7.96 4.36
C SER A 141 7.68 8.24 3.53
N PRO A 142 7.29 9.49 3.30
CA PRO A 142 6.23 9.83 2.36
C PRO A 142 6.63 9.48 0.90
N LEU A 143 5.64 9.14 0.08
CA LEU A 143 5.79 9.01 -1.37
C LEU A 143 5.16 10.22 -2.07
N PHE A 144 5.87 10.77 -3.04
CA PHE A 144 5.43 11.91 -3.85
C PHE A 144 5.43 11.58 -5.33
N TYR A 145 4.44 12.13 -6.04
CA TYR A 145 4.39 12.14 -7.50
C TYR A 145 4.11 13.56 -7.96
N GLN A 146 4.98 14.12 -8.79
CA GLN A 146 4.86 15.50 -9.31
C GLN A 146 4.65 16.54 -8.18
N GLY A 147 5.35 16.38 -7.06
CA GLY A 147 5.25 17.27 -5.89
C GLY A 147 4.03 17.03 -5.00
N GLU A 148 3.07 16.19 -5.40
CA GLU A 148 1.93 15.81 -4.55
C GLU A 148 2.21 14.54 -3.75
N LYS A 149 1.85 14.53 -2.47
CA LYS A 149 1.92 13.33 -1.65
C LYS A 149 0.85 12.32 -2.09
N ILE A 150 1.28 11.11 -2.39
CA ILE A 150 0.42 10.00 -2.85
C ILE A 150 0.38 8.81 -1.89
N GLY A 151 1.19 8.83 -0.84
CA GLY A 151 1.21 7.76 0.15
C GLY A 151 2.39 7.85 1.12
N ARG A 152 2.69 6.73 1.78
CA ARG A 152 3.86 6.56 2.65
C ARG A 152 4.31 5.10 2.76
N VAL A 153 5.59 4.91 3.04
CA VAL A 153 6.12 3.67 3.62
C VAL A 153 5.84 3.69 5.12
N MET A 154 5.22 2.62 5.59
CA MET A 154 4.89 2.34 6.99
C MET A 154 5.88 1.32 7.53
N SER A 155 6.78 1.76 8.41
CA SER A 155 7.83 0.97 9.04
C SER A 155 7.62 0.90 10.56
N PHE A 156 8.70 0.87 11.36
CA PHE A 156 8.62 0.73 12.82
C PHE A 156 7.76 1.80 13.48
N GLY A 157 7.03 1.40 14.54
CA GLY A 157 6.15 2.27 15.32
C GLY A 157 4.85 2.66 14.62
N LYS A 158 4.52 2.03 13.48
CA LYS A 158 3.27 2.25 12.75
C LYS A 158 2.41 0.98 12.70
N GLN A 159 1.15 1.14 12.30
CA GLN A 159 0.22 0.04 12.10
C GLN A 159 -0.71 0.36 10.92
N ILE A 160 -1.09 -0.67 10.17
CA ILE A 160 -2.17 -0.59 9.18
C ILE A 160 -3.37 -1.42 9.65
N ILE A 161 -4.58 -0.94 9.33
CA ILE A 161 -5.81 -1.69 9.60
C ILE A 161 -5.88 -2.90 8.66
N GLY A 162 -6.13 -4.09 9.22
CA GLY A 162 -6.21 -5.34 8.48
C GLY A 162 -7.60 -5.56 7.85
N SER A 163 -7.68 -6.52 6.92
CA SER A 163 -8.93 -6.86 6.23
C SER A 163 -10.02 -7.40 7.18
N GLY A 164 -11.29 -7.29 6.80
CA GLY A 164 -12.43 -7.64 7.64
C GLY A 164 -12.76 -6.61 8.74
N SER A 165 -11.83 -5.71 9.10
CA SER A 165 -12.10 -4.58 9.98
C SER A 165 -13.09 -3.59 9.36
N ILE A 166 -13.84 -2.88 10.20
CA ILE A 166 -14.90 -1.94 9.78
C ILE A 166 -14.47 -0.51 10.10
N HIS A 167 -14.41 0.35 9.08
CA HIS A 167 -14.18 1.78 9.20
C HIS A 167 -15.36 2.46 9.91
N SER A 168 -15.15 3.62 10.54
CA SER A 168 -16.23 4.39 11.19
C SER A 168 -17.38 4.78 10.25
N SER A 169 -17.12 4.83 8.94
CA SER A 169 -18.13 5.08 7.90
C SER A 169 -18.87 3.81 7.43
N GLY A 170 -18.68 2.67 8.10
CA GLY A 170 -19.28 1.38 7.73
C GLY A 170 -18.57 0.61 6.61
N ILE A 171 -17.54 1.20 5.97
CA ILE A 171 -16.77 0.53 4.91
C ILE A 171 -15.90 -0.57 5.51
N ILE A 172 -15.97 -1.77 4.95
CA ILE A 172 -15.13 -2.91 5.33
C ILE A 172 -13.79 -2.81 4.58
N TYR A 173 -12.68 -3.02 5.29
CA TYR A 173 -11.36 -3.20 4.69
C TYR A 173 -11.33 -4.54 3.97
N GLN A 174 -11.15 -4.54 2.65
CA GLN A 174 -11.29 -5.76 1.83
C GLN A 174 -9.93 -6.20 1.30
N PHE A 175 -9.58 -7.47 1.50
CA PHE A 175 -8.43 -8.06 0.83
C PHE A 175 -8.78 -8.36 -0.63
N MET A 176 -7.94 -7.89 -1.54
CA MET A 176 -8.08 -8.03 -2.97
C MET A 176 -6.96 -8.95 -3.46
N GLU A 177 -7.29 -10.21 -3.70
CA GLU A 177 -6.34 -11.22 -4.20
C GLU A 177 -6.08 -11.01 -5.70
N ARG A 178 -4.80 -10.91 -6.09
CA ARG A 178 -4.38 -10.73 -7.49
C ARG A 178 -3.17 -11.55 -7.92
N GLY A 179 -2.45 -12.16 -6.98
CA GLY A 179 -1.19 -12.85 -7.23
C GLY A 179 -0.36 -12.90 -5.96
N GLU A 180 0.83 -12.29 -5.97
CA GLU A 180 1.68 -12.31 -4.78
C GLU A 180 1.04 -11.51 -3.63
N VAL A 181 1.30 -11.93 -2.39
CA VAL A 181 0.78 -11.28 -1.19
C VAL A 181 1.70 -10.15 -0.71
N PHE A 182 3.01 -10.30 -0.92
CA PHE A 182 4.03 -9.40 -0.41
C PHE A 182 4.91 -8.88 -1.54
N LEU A 183 5.09 -7.57 -1.61
CA LEU A 183 6.20 -6.97 -2.32
C LEU A 183 7.50 -7.23 -1.55
N LYS A 184 8.56 -7.69 -2.21
CA LYS A 184 9.83 -8.03 -1.55
C LYS A 184 10.98 -7.21 -2.11
N PHE A 185 11.77 -6.62 -1.22
CA PHE A 185 12.97 -5.87 -1.57
C PHE A 185 14.13 -6.19 -0.62
N LYS A 186 15.36 -6.01 -1.07
CA LYS A 186 16.57 -6.12 -0.23
C LYS A 186 16.68 -4.94 0.74
N GLY A 187 16.16 -3.78 0.37
CA GLY A 187 16.16 -2.60 1.22
C GLY A 187 15.61 -1.37 0.51
N GLU A 188 15.68 -0.24 1.21
CA GLU A 188 15.06 1.02 0.79
C GLU A 188 15.56 1.53 -0.57
N LYS A 189 16.85 1.35 -0.90
CA LYS A 189 17.40 1.77 -2.20
C LYS A 189 16.71 1.06 -3.37
N GLU A 190 16.45 -0.24 -3.23
CA GLU A 190 15.79 -1.02 -4.28
C GLU A 190 14.31 -0.64 -4.41
N LEU A 191 13.65 -0.42 -3.27
CA LEU A 191 12.29 0.13 -3.23
C LEU A 191 12.23 1.51 -3.92
N ALA A 192 13.16 2.41 -3.62
CA ALA A 192 13.23 3.74 -4.23
C ALA A 192 13.46 3.66 -5.74
N ASN A 193 14.37 2.80 -6.19
CA ASN A 193 14.63 2.60 -7.62
C ASN A 193 13.39 2.09 -8.37
N TYR A 194 12.63 1.18 -7.76
CA TYR A 194 11.36 0.72 -8.32
C TYR A 194 10.40 1.89 -8.56
N TRP A 195 10.20 2.74 -7.56
CA TRP A 195 9.28 3.88 -7.63
C TRP A 195 9.75 4.99 -8.57
N ASN A 196 11.06 5.25 -8.61
CA ASN A 196 11.64 6.24 -9.52
C ASN A 196 11.34 5.91 -11.00
N GLY A 197 11.21 4.63 -11.35
CA GLY A 197 10.78 4.21 -12.70
C GLY A 197 9.40 4.72 -13.11
N TYR A 198 8.57 5.14 -12.13
CA TYR A 198 7.24 5.73 -12.33
C TYR A 198 7.23 7.24 -12.06
N GLY A 199 8.40 7.87 -11.88
CA GLY A 199 8.50 9.28 -11.46
C GLY A 199 8.04 9.53 -10.02
N ILE A 200 7.97 8.48 -9.19
CA ILE A 200 7.58 8.58 -7.78
C ILE A 200 8.82 8.66 -6.91
N VAL A 201 8.86 9.69 -6.06
CA VAL A 201 10.00 9.96 -5.18
C VAL A 201 9.66 9.55 -3.75
N LEU A 202 10.56 8.77 -3.15
CA LEU A 202 10.60 8.53 -1.71
C LEU A 202 11.40 9.63 -1.04
N GLU A 203 10.70 10.56 -0.39
CA GLU A 203 11.36 11.65 0.32
C GLU A 203 11.84 11.15 1.69
N LYS A 204 13.14 11.31 1.94
CA LYS A 204 13.70 11.11 3.27
C LYS A 204 13.45 12.36 4.09
N LYS A 205 13.11 12.20 5.36
CA LYS A 205 13.31 13.32 6.28
C LYS A 205 14.80 13.61 6.29
N ASN A 206 15.21 14.73 5.72
CA ASN A 206 16.54 15.27 6.02
C ASN A 206 16.58 15.41 7.53
N GLY A 207 17.44 14.64 8.18
CA GLY A 207 17.64 14.74 9.61
C GLY A 207 17.89 16.20 9.94
N SER A 208 17.10 16.76 10.84
CA SER A 208 17.50 17.97 11.54
C SER A 208 18.87 17.67 12.13
N ILE A 209 19.90 18.30 11.56
CA ILE A 209 21.18 18.45 12.25
C ILE A 209 20.83 19.20 13.53
N ASN A 210 21.20 18.61 14.66
CA ASN A 210 20.97 19.13 16.02
C ASN A 210 21.21 20.62 16.15
#